data_AF-A0A0A9XAJ9-F1
#
_entry.id   AF-A0A0A9XAJ9-F1
#
_cell.length_a   1.000
_cell.length_b   1.000
_cell.length_c   1.000
_cell.angle_alpha   90.00
_cell.angle_beta   90.00
_cell.angle_gamma   90.00
#
_symmetry.space_group_name_H-M   'P 1'
#
loop_
_entity.id
_entity.type
_entity.pdbx_description
1 polymer ?
#
loop_
_entity_poly.entity_id
_entity_poly.type
_entity_poly.pdbx_seq_one_letter_code
_entity_poly.pdbx_strand_id
1 'polypeptide(L)'
;ALPSLSCHLWTDSTVVLAWIAKPSGTWKTFVSNRVTEIHSLSQSFQWHHVPGQDNPSDLLSRGLMPSDITQSKVWWNGPLWLSQTVDHWPPQPQLPDSPPESKQTVSMVVSSDRPIILFQRFSNINRLINAVVYVLRFIDHLPNKPCVTGTVTVSERERAIRQLIKIVQQEAFHKDLISLKAHSSIAQKGPLSSLNP
;
A
#
# COMPACT_ATOMS: atom_id res chain seq x y z
N ALA A 1 16.49 37.06 -15.69
CA ALA A 1 16.34 35.81 -14.90
C ALA A 1 17.18 34.74 -15.56
N LEU A 2 18.07 34.06 -14.83
CA LEU A 2 18.75 32.88 -15.38
C LEU A 2 17.68 31.84 -15.73
N PRO A 3 17.74 31.20 -16.91
CA PRO A 3 16.81 30.13 -17.25
C PRO A 3 16.85 29.06 -16.16
N SER A 4 15.70 28.52 -15.79
CA SER A 4 15.61 27.41 -14.83
C SER A 4 16.37 26.22 -15.41
N LEU A 5 17.61 26.03 -14.96
CA LEU A 5 18.43 24.91 -15.37
C LEU A 5 17.78 23.63 -14.85
N SER A 6 17.34 22.76 -15.76
CA SER A 6 16.92 21.41 -15.42
C SER A 6 18.14 20.62 -14.98
N CYS A 7 18.11 20.06 -13.77
CA CYS A 7 19.20 19.25 -13.22
C CYS A 7 18.74 17.80 -13.08
N HIS A 8 19.58 16.90 -13.58
CA HIS A 8 19.32 15.46 -13.67
C HIS A 8 20.39 14.73 -12.85
N LEU A 9 19.94 13.81 -12.01
CA LEU A 9 20.76 12.99 -11.13
C LEU A 9 20.67 11.54 -11.55
N TRP A 10 21.78 10.80 -11.44
CA TRP A 10 21.88 9.45 -11.99
C TRP A 10 22.47 8.50 -10.94
N THR A 11 21.91 7.29 -10.86
CA THR A 11 22.47 6.18 -10.09
C THR A 11 22.21 4.86 -10.82
N ASP A 12 23.10 3.89 -10.67
CA ASP A 12 22.94 2.53 -11.19
C ASP A 12 22.16 1.62 -10.22
N SER A 13 21.85 2.09 -9.02
CA SER A 13 21.12 1.31 -8.04
C SER A 13 19.62 1.49 -8.21
N THR A 14 18.98 0.50 -8.85
CA THR A 14 17.51 0.42 -8.94
C THR A 14 16.83 0.31 -7.57
N VAL A 15 17.52 -0.26 -6.58
CA VAL A 15 17.05 -0.32 -5.19
C VAL A 15 17.01 1.09 -4.58
N VAL A 16 18.05 1.90 -4.77
CA VAL A 16 18.07 3.29 -4.27
C VAL A 16 17.02 4.13 -4.99
N LEU A 17 16.85 3.97 -6.31
CA LEU A 17 15.78 4.66 -7.04
C LEU A 17 14.40 4.27 -6.51
N ALA A 18 14.17 2.99 -6.21
CA ALA A 18 12.93 2.54 -5.59
C ALA A 18 12.71 3.14 -4.20
N TRP A 19 13.79 3.36 -3.44
CA TRP A 19 13.72 4.05 -2.14
C TRP A 19 13.36 5.53 -2.29
N ILE A 20 13.97 6.23 -3.23
CA ILE A 20 13.74 7.66 -3.51
C ILE A 20 12.32 7.88 -4.08
N ALA A 21 11.80 6.94 -4.86
CA ALA A 21 10.47 7.05 -5.48
C ALA A 21 9.29 7.00 -4.49
N LYS A 22 9.51 6.60 -3.23
CA LYS A 22 8.46 6.52 -2.19
C LYS A 22 8.77 7.46 -1.02
N PRO A 23 7.76 7.85 -0.21
CA PRO A 23 7.98 8.67 0.98
C PRO A 23 8.98 8.01 1.95
N SER A 24 9.87 8.80 2.54
CA SER A 24 10.92 8.30 3.43
C SER A 24 10.40 7.50 4.63
N GLY A 25 9.20 7.82 5.12
CA GLY A 25 8.53 7.13 6.22
C GLY A 25 8.21 5.65 5.95
N THR A 26 8.21 5.22 4.69
CA THR A 26 8.00 3.84 4.24
C THR A 26 9.10 2.88 4.70
N TRP A 27 10.31 3.41 4.90
CA TRP A 27 11.52 2.63 5.13
C TRP A 27 11.90 2.55 6.61
N LYS A 28 12.65 1.52 6.99
CA LYS A 28 13.31 1.45 8.31
C LYS A 28 14.25 2.64 8.51
N THR A 29 14.56 2.96 9.76
CA THR A 29 15.21 4.21 10.18
C THR A 29 16.47 4.56 9.37
N PHE A 30 17.34 3.58 9.10
CA PHE A 30 18.59 3.82 8.37
C PHE A 30 18.37 4.39 6.95
N VAL A 31 17.46 3.76 6.19
CA VAL A 31 17.10 4.20 4.83
C VAL A 31 16.22 5.44 4.89
N SER A 32 15.28 5.50 5.83
CA SER A 32 14.37 6.64 6.02
C SER A 32 15.12 7.95 6.20
N ASN A 33 16.15 7.97 7.04
CA ASN A 33 16.94 9.18 7.29
C ASN A 33 17.67 9.65 6.02
N ARG A 34 18.27 8.73 5.26
CA ARG A 34 18.98 9.04 4.01
C ARG A 34 18.05 9.53 2.91
N VAL A 35 16.91 8.86 2.72
CA VAL A 35 15.91 9.29 1.73
C VAL A 35 15.36 10.68 2.09
N THR A 36 15.18 10.98 3.38
CA THR A 36 14.76 12.32 3.82
C THR A 36 15.78 13.39 3.45
N GLU A 37 17.07 13.13 3.67
CA GLU A 37 18.15 14.04 3.29
C GLU A 37 18.22 14.22 1.76
N ILE A 38 18.16 13.12 1.00
CA ILE A 38 18.14 13.17 -0.47
C ILE A 38 16.96 14.01 -0.97
N HIS A 39 15.74 13.75 -0.47
CA HIS A 39 14.55 14.52 -0.85
C HIS A 39 14.69 16.01 -0.53
N SER A 40 15.29 16.36 0.61
CA SER A 40 15.55 17.76 0.97
C SER A 40 16.55 18.44 0.04
N LEU A 41 17.57 17.72 -0.43
CA LEU A 41 18.63 18.27 -1.28
C LEU A 41 18.26 18.25 -2.77
N SER A 42 17.35 17.35 -3.18
CA SER A 42 17.04 17.10 -4.59
C SER A 42 15.60 17.40 -4.98
N GLN A 43 14.87 18.24 -4.22
CA GLN A 43 13.44 18.48 -4.41
C GLN A 43 13.08 18.98 -5.82
N SER A 44 13.98 19.70 -6.49
CA SER A 44 13.80 20.24 -7.84
C SER A 44 14.48 19.41 -8.93
N PHE A 45 15.09 18.27 -8.59
CA PHE A 45 15.91 17.47 -9.50
C PHE A 45 15.25 16.16 -9.86
N GLN A 46 15.53 15.66 -11.07
CA GLN A 46 15.01 14.38 -11.53
C GLN A 46 16.06 13.28 -11.40
N TRP A 47 15.69 12.18 -10.75
CA TRP A 47 16.53 10.99 -10.62
C TRP A 47 16.28 10.00 -11.76
N HIS A 48 17.36 9.46 -12.31
CA HIS A 48 17.36 8.52 -13.43
C HIS A 48 18.30 7.34 -13.13
N HIS A 49 18.06 6.23 -13.83
CA HIS A 49 18.94 5.08 -13.83
C HIS A 49 20.02 5.21 -14.91
N VAL A 50 21.28 4.99 -14.52
CA VAL A 50 22.41 4.80 -15.46
C VAL A 50 22.82 3.32 -15.45
N PRO A 51 23.01 2.67 -16.62
CA PRO A 51 23.59 1.33 -16.66
C PRO A 51 24.95 1.30 -15.96
N GLY A 52 25.23 0.28 -15.14
CA GLY A 52 26.48 0.22 -14.36
C GLY A 52 27.76 0.30 -15.20
N GLN A 53 27.75 -0.20 -16.44
CA GLN A 53 28.89 -0.07 -17.38
C GLN A 53 29.13 1.39 -17.82
N ASP A 54 28.07 2.19 -17.82
CA ASP A 54 28.09 3.60 -18.19
C ASP A 54 28.23 4.51 -16.97
N ASN A 55 28.15 3.99 -15.73
CA ASN A 55 28.27 4.78 -14.51
C ASN A 55 29.75 5.13 -14.27
N PRO A 56 30.18 6.39 -14.41
CA PRO A 56 31.58 6.75 -14.21
C PRO A 56 32.03 6.55 -12.76
N SER A 57 31.10 6.60 -11.79
CA SER A 57 31.43 6.40 -10.37
C SER A 57 31.91 4.98 -10.07
N ASP A 58 31.47 4.01 -10.87
CA ASP A 58 31.82 2.59 -10.71
C ASP A 58 33.28 2.30 -11.09
N LEU A 59 33.83 3.11 -12.00
CA LEU A 59 35.24 3.06 -12.38
C LEU A 59 36.16 3.34 -11.18
N LEU A 60 35.78 4.31 -10.33
CA LEU A 60 36.54 4.59 -9.11
C LEU A 60 36.31 3.56 -8.01
N SER A 61 35.06 3.14 -7.81
CA SER A 61 34.72 2.23 -6.71
C SER A 61 35.35 0.84 -6.85
N ARG A 62 35.54 0.36 -8.10
CA ARG A 62 36.17 -0.93 -8.41
C ARG A 62 37.70 -0.91 -8.37
N GLY A 63 38.30 0.28 -8.38
CA GLY A 63 39.74 0.47 -8.47
C GLY A 63 40.23 0.39 -9.91
N LEU A 64 40.74 1.51 -10.41
CA LEU A 64 41.45 1.62 -11.70
C LEU A 64 42.88 2.08 -11.46
N MET A 65 43.78 1.68 -12.35
CA MET A 65 45.13 2.25 -12.33
C MET A 65 45.08 3.72 -12.79
N PRO A 66 45.95 4.59 -12.24
CA PRO A 66 46.04 5.99 -12.67
C PRO A 66 46.34 6.16 -14.17
N SER A 67 47.00 5.19 -14.81
CA SER A 67 47.19 5.18 -16.26
C SER A 67 45.86 5.07 -17.02
N ASP A 68 44.93 4.27 -16.50
CA ASP A 68 43.71 3.90 -17.22
C ASP A 68 42.66 5.00 -17.09
N ILE A 69 42.62 5.69 -15.95
CA ILE A 69 41.71 6.84 -15.76
C ILE A 69 42.05 8.00 -16.69
N THR A 70 43.33 8.24 -16.97
CA THR A 70 43.74 9.31 -17.92
C THR A 70 43.26 9.04 -19.34
N GLN A 71 43.03 7.78 -19.70
CA GLN A 71 42.51 7.37 -21.01
C GLN A 71 40.99 7.14 -21.00
N SER A 72 40.34 7.18 -19.84
CA SER A 72 38.91 6.86 -19.69
C SER A 72 38.01 7.99 -20.19
N LYS A 73 37.46 7.83 -21.40
CA LYS A 73 36.51 8.79 -21.98
C LYS A 73 35.23 8.91 -21.15
N VAL A 74 34.74 7.81 -20.58
CA VAL A 74 33.51 7.79 -19.76
C VAL A 74 33.69 8.57 -18.46
N TRP A 75 34.88 8.53 -17.86
CA TRP A 75 35.18 9.33 -16.67
C TRP A 75 35.17 10.83 -16.96
N TRP A 76 35.87 11.25 -18.01
CA TRP A 76 36.06 12.67 -18.32
C TRP A 76 34.86 13.33 -19.01
N ASN A 77 34.17 12.59 -19.87
CA ASN A 77 33.10 13.14 -20.71
C ASN A 77 31.71 12.60 -20.35
N GLY A 78 31.62 11.59 -19.49
CA GLY A 78 30.42 10.82 -19.28
C GLY A 78 30.08 9.89 -20.46
N PRO A 79 28.94 9.20 -20.38
CA PRO A 79 28.42 8.40 -21.48
C PRO A 79 28.03 9.26 -22.67
N LEU A 80 28.24 8.74 -23.89
CA LEU A 80 27.94 9.48 -25.13
C LEU A 80 26.49 9.96 -25.19
N TRP A 81 25.54 9.12 -24.77
CA TRP A 81 24.11 9.43 -24.78
C TRP A 81 23.74 10.59 -23.86
N LEU A 82 24.53 10.89 -22.82
CA LEU A 82 24.21 11.96 -21.86
C LEU A 82 24.30 13.35 -22.50
N SER A 83 25.20 13.49 -23.49
CA SER A 83 25.34 14.71 -24.30
C SER A 83 24.29 14.85 -25.42
N GLN A 84 23.53 13.79 -25.69
CA GLN A 84 22.48 13.77 -26.71
C GLN A 84 21.14 14.25 -26.13
N THR A 85 20.12 14.35 -26.98
CA THR A 85 18.77 14.67 -26.53
C THR A 85 18.21 13.58 -25.63
N VAL A 86 17.23 13.92 -24.80
CA VAL A 86 16.58 12.99 -23.84
C VAL A 86 16.04 11.73 -24.53
N ASP A 87 15.66 11.81 -25.80
CA ASP A 87 15.18 10.66 -26.60
C ASP A 87 16.24 9.56 -26.79
N HIS A 88 17.52 9.91 -26.64
CA HIS A 88 18.64 8.98 -26.76
C HIS A 88 19.10 8.43 -25.40
N TRP A 89 18.49 8.88 -24.30
CA TRP A 89 18.84 8.40 -22.96
C TRP A 89 18.40 6.95 -22.77
N PRO A 90 19.09 6.19 -21.89
CA PRO A 90 18.74 4.80 -21.65
C PRO A 90 17.32 4.68 -21.09
N PRO A 91 16.59 3.62 -21.48
CA PRO A 91 15.26 3.37 -20.97
C PRO A 91 15.33 3.15 -19.45
N GLN A 92 14.35 3.72 -18.73
CA GLN A 92 14.27 3.60 -17.29
C GLN A 92 13.74 2.21 -16.91
N PRO A 93 14.44 1.46 -16.04
CA PRO A 93 14.02 0.12 -15.65
C PRO A 93 12.75 0.17 -14.79
N GLN A 94 12.01 -0.94 -14.76
CA GLN A 94 10.95 -1.12 -13.78
C GLN A 94 11.57 -1.23 -12.38
N LEU A 95 11.12 -0.39 -11.46
CA LEU A 95 11.62 -0.38 -10.09
C LEU A 95 11.02 -1.55 -9.30
N PRO A 96 11.78 -2.18 -8.38
CA PRO A 96 11.25 -3.25 -7.55
C PRO A 96 10.09 -2.75 -6.68
N ASP A 97 8.99 -3.50 -6.65
CA ASP A 97 7.81 -3.16 -5.84
C ASP A 97 8.10 -3.21 -4.34
N SER A 98 8.90 -4.18 -3.92
CA SER A 98 9.27 -4.44 -2.52
C SER A 98 10.80 -4.46 -2.39
N PRO A 99 11.46 -3.29 -2.44
CA PRO A 99 12.88 -3.23 -2.18
C PRO A 99 13.16 -3.54 -0.69
N PRO A 100 14.39 -3.97 -0.35
CA PRO A 100 14.78 -4.20 1.03
C PRO A 100 14.48 -3.00 1.94
N GLU A 101 14.45 -3.23 3.26
CA GLU A 101 14.28 -2.19 4.28
C GLU A 101 12.92 -1.49 4.33
N SER A 102 11.90 -2.01 3.63
CA SER A 102 10.51 -1.62 3.88
C SER A 102 10.09 -1.94 5.32
N LYS A 103 9.36 -1.01 5.96
CA LYS A 103 8.68 -1.31 7.23
C LYS A 103 7.59 -2.33 6.97
N GLN A 104 7.68 -3.48 7.64
CA GLN A 104 6.59 -4.44 7.64
C GLN A 104 5.46 -3.91 8.53
N THR A 105 4.33 -3.58 7.92
CA THR A 105 3.09 -3.32 8.67
C THR A 105 2.51 -4.66 9.09
N VAL A 106 2.83 -5.10 10.31
CA VAL A 106 2.18 -6.27 10.90
C VAL A 106 0.82 -5.84 11.42
N SER A 107 -0.24 -6.15 10.66
CA SER A 107 -1.61 -6.01 11.14
C SER A 107 -1.99 -7.25 11.94
N MET A 108 -2.12 -7.12 13.26
CA MET A 108 -2.62 -8.19 14.10
C MET A 108 -4.15 -8.18 14.09
N VAL A 109 -4.75 -9.16 13.43
CA VAL A 109 -6.19 -9.38 13.51
C VAL A 109 -6.48 -10.09 14.83
N VAL A 110 -7.06 -9.37 15.79
CA VAL A 110 -7.55 -9.99 17.03
C VAL A 110 -8.90 -10.63 16.75
N SER A 111 -8.91 -11.96 16.62
CA SER A 111 -10.13 -12.76 16.63
C SER A 111 -10.63 -12.87 18.07
N SER A 112 -11.57 -12.01 18.45
CA SER A 112 -12.25 -12.10 19.74
C SER A 112 -13.50 -12.96 19.60
N ASP A 113 -13.55 -14.10 20.28
CA ASP A 113 -14.78 -14.91 20.47
C ASP A 113 -15.82 -14.22 21.37
N ARG A 114 -15.52 -13.03 21.89
CA ARG A 114 -16.53 -12.27 22.63
C ARG A 114 -17.66 -11.88 21.68
N PRO A 115 -18.92 -12.15 22.04
CA PRO A 115 -20.05 -11.71 21.24
C PRO A 115 -19.93 -10.20 21.07
N ILE A 116 -20.12 -9.72 19.85
CA ILE A 116 -20.17 -8.29 19.59
C ILE A 116 -21.29 -7.76 20.49
N ILE A 117 -20.94 -7.00 21.53
CA ILE A 117 -21.87 -6.47 22.54
C ILE A 117 -22.75 -5.35 21.93
N LEU A 118 -22.97 -5.38 20.62
CA LEU A 118 -23.75 -4.41 19.86
C LEU A 118 -25.15 -4.30 20.44
N PHE A 119 -25.80 -5.44 20.72
CA PHE A 119 -27.18 -5.47 21.20
C PHE A 119 -27.34 -5.00 22.64
N GLN A 120 -26.36 -5.23 23.52
CA GLN A 120 -26.45 -4.80 24.92
C GLN A 120 -26.13 -3.31 25.10
N ARG A 121 -25.45 -2.67 24.13
CA ARG A 121 -25.09 -1.25 24.19
C ARG A 121 -26.23 -0.29 23.85
N PHE A 122 -27.32 -0.79 23.26
CA PHE A 122 -28.43 0.06 22.80
C PHE A 122 -29.76 -0.45 23.34
N SER A 123 -30.47 0.40 24.09
CA SER A 123 -31.84 0.14 24.56
C SER A 123 -32.92 0.41 23.51
N ASN A 124 -32.54 0.85 22.30
CA ASN A 124 -33.46 1.21 21.23
C ASN A 124 -32.93 0.70 19.87
N ILE A 125 -33.75 -0.13 19.20
CA ILE A 125 -33.39 -0.75 17.92
C ILE A 125 -33.15 0.27 16.80
N ASN A 126 -33.88 1.39 16.78
CA ASN A 126 -33.64 2.44 15.78
C ASN A 126 -32.29 3.13 15.98
N ARG A 127 -31.85 3.31 17.24
CA ARG A 127 -30.51 3.84 17.55
C ARG A 127 -29.42 2.86 17.11
N LEU A 128 -29.62 1.57 17.34
CA LEU A 128 -28.71 0.51 16.88
C LEU A 128 -28.61 0.49 15.35
N ILE A 129 -29.75 0.50 14.64
CA ILE A 129 -29.79 0.51 13.18
C ILE A 129 -29.03 1.73 12.63
N ASN A 130 -29.30 2.92 13.17
CA ASN A 130 -28.60 4.14 12.75
C ASN A 130 -27.09 4.05 13.00
N ALA A 131 -26.66 3.54 14.16
CA ALA A 131 -25.24 3.34 14.45
C ALA A 131 -24.57 2.42 13.41
N VAL A 132 -25.22 1.30 13.07
CA VAL A 132 -24.73 0.37 12.04
C VAL A 132 -24.71 1.01 10.65
N VAL A 133 -25.68 1.85 10.29
CA VAL A 133 -25.65 2.61 9.03
C VAL A 133 -24.38 3.45 8.93
N TYR A 134 -24.00 4.18 9.98
CA TYR A 134 -22.79 5.01 9.94
C TYR A 134 -21.50 4.17 9.89
N VAL A 135 -21.47 3.02 10.56
CA VAL A 135 -20.34 2.07 10.42
C VAL A 135 -20.23 1.55 8.98
N LEU A 136 -21.36 1.22 8.34
CA LEU A 136 -21.36 0.77 6.95
C LEU A 136 -20.97 1.88 5.97
N ARG A 137 -21.41 3.13 6.19
CA ARG A 137 -20.95 4.30 5.42
C ARG A 137 -19.43 4.42 5.50
N PHE A 138 -18.88 4.35 6.71
CA PHE A 138 -17.43 4.40 6.92
C PHE A 138 -16.68 3.28 6.18
N ILE A 139 -17.19 2.05 6.24
CA ILE A 139 -16.60 0.92 5.52
C ILE A 139 -16.65 1.16 4.00
N ASP A 140 -17.76 1.67 3.47
CA ASP A 140 -17.90 1.96 2.04
C ASP A 140 -16.97 3.09 1.58
N HIS A 141 -16.53 3.97 2.49
CA HIS A 141 -15.53 5.01 2.20
C HIS A 141 -14.11 4.43 2.02
N LEU A 142 -13.85 3.19 2.43
CA LEU A 142 -12.56 2.52 2.25
C LEU A 142 -12.56 1.69 0.95
N PRO A 143 -11.65 1.91 -0.02
CA PRO A 143 -10.49 2.81 -0.06
C PRO A 143 -10.72 4.02 -1.01
N ASN A 144 -11.13 5.18 -0.47
CA ASN A 144 -11.37 6.45 -1.18
C ASN A 144 -12.57 6.50 -2.14
N LYS A 145 -13.65 5.77 -1.86
CA LYS A 145 -14.92 5.99 -2.57
C LYS A 145 -15.59 7.27 -2.07
N PRO A 146 -16.37 7.97 -2.92
CA PRO A 146 -16.99 9.25 -2.57
C PRO A 146 -17.84 9.13 -1.31
N CYS A 147 -17.74 10.15 -0.45
CA CYS A 147 -18.43 10.17 0.82
C CYS A 147 -19.94 10.33 0.63
N VAL A 148 -20.72 9.30 0.99
CA VAL A 148 -22.18 9.43 1.12
C VAL A 148 -22.50 10.36 2.29
N THR A 149 -22.82 11.61 1.96
CA THR A 149 -23.29 12.64 2.90
C THR A 149 -24.80 12.83 2.75
N GLY A 150 -25.49 13.24 3.82
CA GLY A 150 -26.94 13.48 3.83
C GLY A 150 -27.73 12.55 4.75
N THR A 151 -29.06 12.64 4.65
CA THR A 151 -30.00 11.89 5.49
C THR A 151 -29.86 10.38 5.30
N VAL A 152 -30.19 9.62 6.35
CA VAL A 152 -30.18 8.15 6.28
C VAL A 152 -31.34 7.68 5.42
N THR A 153 -31.04 6.94 4.36
CA THR A 153 -32.02 6.40 3.41
C THR A 153 -32.64 5.09 3.91
N VAL A 154 -33.79 4.71 3.36
CA VAL A 154 -34.47 3.43 3.69
C VAL A 154 -33.59 2.23 3.31
N SER A 155 -32.95 2.27 2.14
CA SER A 155 -32.07 1.20 1.66
C SER A 155 -30.86 0.98 2.57
N GLU A 156 -30.27 2.05 3.12
CA GLU A 156 -29.21 1.96 4.12
C GLU A 156 -29.68 1.30 5.41
N ARG A 157 -30.89 1.65 5.87
CA ARG A 157 -31.48 1.01 7.06
C ARG A 157 -31.75 -0.46 6.83
N GLU A 158 -32.29 -0.84 5.66
CA GLU A 158 -32.49 -2.25 5.32
C GLU A 158 -31.17 -3.01 5.26
N ARG A 159 -30.11 -2.40 4.69
CA ARG A 159 -28.77 -3.01 4.68
C ARG A 159 -28.24 -3.20 6.09
N ALA A 160 -28.39 -2.22 6.97
CA ALA A 160 -28.00 -2.32 8.37
C ALA A 160 -28.78 -3.44 9.11
N ILE A 161 -30.10 -3.52 8.90
CA ILE A 161 -30.95 -4.59 9.46
C ILE A 161 -30.49 -5.96 8.96
N ARG A 162 -30.22 -6.12 7.65
CA ARG A 162 -29.70 -7.36 7.08
C ARG A 162 -28.39 -7.80 7.73
N GLN A 163 -27.50 -6.86 8.06
CA GLN A 163 -26.25 -7.19 8.76
C GLN A 163 -26.48 -7.58 10.22
N LEU A 164 -27.36 -6.87 10.93
CA LEU A 164 -27.75 -7.24 12.30
C LEU A 164 -28.35 -8.65 12.36
N ILE A 165 -29.23 -9.00 11.41
CA ILE A 165 -29.80 -10.36 11.29
C ILE A 165 -28.69 -11.39 11.10
N LYS A 166 -27.73 -11.13 10.21
CA LYS A 166 -26.59 -12.04 9.98
C LYS A 166 -25.75 -12.24 11.24
N ILE A 167 -25.53 -11.18 12.03
CA ILE A 167 -24.79 -11.27 13.30
C ILE A 167 -25.55 -12.17 14.30
N VAL A 168 -26.86 -11.93 14.48
CA VAL A 168 -27.68 -12.77 15.37
C VAL A 168 -27.73 -14.21 14.89
N GLN A 169 -27.85 -14.44 13.57
CA GLN A 169 -27.83 -15.79 13.01
C GLN A 169 -26.48 -16.49 13.24
N GLN A 170 -25.36 -15.77 13.11
CA GLN A 170 -24.03 -16.30 13.41
C GLN A 170 -23.85 -16.72 14.87
N GLU A 171 -24.50 -16.00 15.79
CA GLU A 171 -24.49 -16.32 17.21
C GLU A 171 -25.43 -17.48 17.54
N ALA A 172 -26.69 -17.41 17.10
CA ALA A 172 -27.72 -18.39 17.44
C ALA A 172 -27.57 -19.73 16.70
N PHE A 173 -27.10 -19.71 15.45
CA PHE A 173 -27.00 -20.88 14.56
C PHE A 173 -25.55 -21.17 14.15
N HIS A 174 -24.59 -20.82 15.01
CA HIS A 174 -23.16 -20.95 14.72
C HIS A 174 -22.77 -22.33 14.13
N LYS A 175 -23.22 -23.40 14.78
CA LYS A 175 -22.92 -24.79 14.39
C LYS A 175 -23.54 -25.14 13.03
N ASP A 176 -24.79 -24.75 12.81
CA ASP A 176 -25.50 -25.03 11.55
C ASP A 176 -24.87 -24.25 10.39
N LEU A 177 -24.45 -23.00 10.61
CA LEU A 177 -23.76 -22.19 9.61
C LEU A 177 -22.37 -22.73 9.26
N ILE A 178 -21.64 -23.31 10.23
CA ILE A 178 -20.38 -23.99 9.94
C ILE A 178 -20.64 -25.23 9.07
N SER A 179 -21.60 -26.07 9.45
CA SER A 179 -21.95 -27.28 8.69
C SER A 179 -22.42 -26.96 7.27
N LEU A 180 -23.26 -25.93 7.10
CA LEU A 180 -23.74 -25.47 5.80
C LEU A 180 -22.60 -24.95 4.92
N LYS A 181 -21.64 -24.20 5.48
CA LYS A 181 -20.44 -23.76 4.73
C LYS A 181 -19.55 -24.93 4.34
N ALA A 182 -19.52 -25.99 5.14
CA ALA A 182 -18.79 -27.23 4.88
C ALA A 182 -19.55 -28.22 3.96
N HIS A 183 -20.66 -27.80 3.33
CA HIS A 183 -21.53 -28.65 2.49
C HIS A 183 -22.00 -29.94 3.19
N SER A 184 -22.08 -29.91 4.53
CA SER A 184 -22.48 -31.05 5.35
C SER A 184 -23.97 -30.95 5.71
N SER A 185 -24.61 -32.08 6.03
CA SER A 185 -26.01 -32.10 6.46
C SER A 185 -26.19 -31.35 7.79
N ILE A 186 -27.29 -30.59 7.91
CA ILE A 186 -27.65 -29.87 9.14
C ILE A 186 -27.90 -30.89 10.26
N ALA A 187 -27.50 -30.57 11.49
CA ALA A 187 -27.72 -31.46 12.62
C ALA A 187 -29.23 -31.74 12.79
N GLN A 188 -29.61 -33.03 12.80
CA GLN A 188 -31.02 -33.47 12.94
C GLN A 188 -31.67 -33.04 14.27
N LYS A 189 -30.88 -32.57 15.24
CA LYS A 189 -31.33 -32.03 16.53
C LYS A 189 -30.78 -30.63 16.69
N GLY A 190 -31.55 -29.63 16.28
CA GLY A 190 -31.17 -28.22 16.39
C GLY A 190 -32.39 -27.30 16.24
N PRO A 191 -32.28 -26.01 16.58
CA PRO A 191 -33.40 -25.07 16.48
C PRO A 191 -33.92 -24.88 15.04
N LEU A 192 -33.14 -25.26 14.02
CA LEU A 192 -33.57 -25.30 12.62
C LEU A 192 -34.23 -26.62 12.21
N SER A 193 -34.16 -27.68 13.02
CA SER A 193 -34.75 -28.98 12.67
C SER A 193 -36.28 -28.95 12.66
N SER A 194 -36.91 -27.99 13.34
CA SER A 194 -38.36 -27.76 13.31
C SER A 194 -38.83 -26.94 12.10
N LEU A 195 -37.90 -26.45 11.27
CA LEU A 195 -38.17 -25.66 10.07
C LEU A 195 -37.92 -26.44 8.77
N ASN A 196 -37.66 -27.76 8.87
CA ASN A 196 -37.74 -28.67 7.74
C ASN A 196 -39.23 -29.03 7.51
N PRO A 197 -39.90 -28.51 6.47
CA PRO A 197 -41.21 -29.02 6.07
C PRO A 197 -41.12 -30.48 5.60
#